data_AF-A0A847I3H4-F1
#
_entry.id   AF-A0A847I3H4-F1
#
_cell.length_a   1.000
_cell.length_b   1.000
_cell.length_c   1.000
_cell.angle_alpha   90.00
_cell.angle_beta   90.00
_cell.angle_gamma   90.00
#
_symmetry.space_group_name_H-M   'P 1'
#
loop_
_entity.id
_entity.type
_entity.pdbx_description
1 polymer ?
#
loop_
_entity_poly.entity_id
_entity_poly.type
_entity_poly.pdbx_seq_one_letter_code
_entity_poly.pdbx_strand_id
1 'polypeptide(L)'
;MVLAALLTLGLERLRGLPSLIRSRDRLPAQLIWAISAVACIYAFDVLVAVPYWLWFRPTGEVGSPTAKTLFAAATQNRAALVLVVTAIGAAAEELLFRGLLLRYLTDLFRAPKLAILTSAAVFGLAHLGAGYFNALIALWMGIVLGAIYARRGGLLTVVAAHFLFNASNLLLVPAIWHAE
;
A
#
# COMPACT_ATOMS: atom_id res chain seq x y z
N MET A 1 -10.05 -23.56 -17.54
CA MET A 1 -11.28 -23.38 -16.71
C MET A 1 -11.08 -22.43 -15.53
N VAL A 2 -10.06 -22.61 -14.67
CA VAL A 2 -9.81 -21.71 -13.52
C VAL A 2 -9.52 -20.26 -13.92
N LEU A 3 -8.65 -20.02 -14.91
CA LEU A 3 -8.32 -18.66 -15.37
C LEU A 3 -9.55 -17.94 -15.96
N ALA A 4 -10.39 -18.67 -16.70
CA ALA A 4 -11.63 -18.14 -17.26
C ALA A 4 -12.64 -17.81 -16.15
N ALA A 5 -12.74 -18.63 -15.10
CA ALA A 5 -13.57 -18.37 -13.93
C ALA A 5 -13.06 -17.16 -13.10
N LEU A 6 -11.74 -17.00 -12.96
CA LEU A 6 -11.14 -15.83 -12.32
C LEU A 6 -11.36 -14.55 -13.16
N LEU A 7 -11.31 -14.66 -14.48
CA LEU A 7 -11.62 -13.57 -15.40
C LEU A 7 -13.10 -13.18 -15.35
N THR A 8 -14.04 -14.14 -15.37
CA THR A 8 -15.48 -13.84 -15.28
C THR A 8 -15.86 -13.32 -13.90
N LEU A 9 -15.37 -13.91 -12.81
CA LEU A 9 -15.55 -13.38 -11.45
C LEU A 9 -14.92 -11.99 -11.29
N GLY A 10 -13.77 -11.76 -11.91
CA GLY A 10 -13.13 -10.45 -11.98
C GLY A 10 -14.01 -9.43 -12.69
N LEU A 11 -14.49 -9.75 -13.90
CA LEU A 11 -15.32 -8.86 -14.72
C LEU A 11 -16.68 -8.54 -14.08
N GLU A 12 -17.34 -9.51 -13.45
CA GLU A 12 -18.60 -9.26 -12.73
C GLU A 12 -18.40 -8.40 -11.48
N ARG A 13 -17.30 -8.58 -10.75
CA ARG A 13 -16.97 -7.72 -9.59
C ARG A 13 -16.50 -6.33 -10.00
N LEU A 14 -15.87 -6.19 -11.18
CA LEU A 14 -15.56 -4.88 -11.76
C LEU A 14 -16.82 -4.09 -12.13
N ARG A 15 -17.95 -4.74 -12.45
CA ARG A 15 -19.26 -4.04 -12.61
C ARG A 15 -19.74 -3.39 -11.31
N GLY A 16 -19.26 -3.86 -10.15
CA GLY A 16 -19.49 -3.25 -8.84
C GLY A 16 -18.54 -2.12 -8.48
N LEU A 17 -17.64 -1.66 -9.36
CA LEU A 17 -16.63 -0.63 -9.06
C LEU A 17 -17.16 0.60 -8.30
N PRO A 18 -18.30 1.20 -8.68
CA PRO A 18 -18.83 2.37 -7.98
C PRO A 18 -19.11 2.10 -6.49
N SER A 19 -19.52 0.87 -6.16
CA SER A 19 -19.74 0.42 -4.78
C SER A 19 -18.43 0.17 -4.01
N LEU A 20 -17.32 -0.11 -4.72
CA LEU A 20 -15.99 -0.27 -4.13
C LEU A 20 -15.38 1.08 -3.75
N ILE A 21 -15.65 2.12 -4.54
CA ILE A 21 -15.10 3.46 -4.37
C ILE A 21 -15.77 4.16 -3.18
N ARG A 22 -17.09 3.99 -3.01
CA ARG A 22 -17.87 4.71 -2.01
C ARG A 22 -17.64 4.13 -0.60
N SER A 23 -17.03 4.94 0.27
CA SER A 23 -16.96 4.66 1.70
C SER A 23 -18.30 4.85 2.39
N ARG A 24 -18.53 4.14 3.50
CA ARG A 24 -19.64 4.40 4.44
C ARG A 24 -19.51 5.75 5.16
N ASP A 25 -18.32 6.34 5.12
CA ASP A 25 -17.96 7.53 5.89
C ASP A 25 -18.09 8.83 5.11
N ARG A 26 -18.34 9.91 5.86
CA ARG A 26 -18.15 11.28 5.36
C ARG A 26 -16.67 11.60 5.18
N LEU A 27 -16.37 12.54 4.29
CA LEU A 27 -14.99 12.94 3.94
C LEU A 27 -14.08 13.22 5.16
N PRO A 28 -14.48 13.97 6.20
CA PRO A 28 -13.61 14.23 7.35
C PRO A 28 -13.17 12.96 8.07
N ALA A 29 -14.08 12.01 8.26
CA ALA A 29 -13.76 10.73 8.88
C ALA A 29 -12.81 9.89 8.01
N GLN A 30 -12.97 9.93 6.68
CA GLN A 30 -12.04 9.26 5.76
C GLN A 30 -10.62 9.82 5.88
N LEU A 31 -10.48 11.15 6.01
CA LEU A 31 -9.17 11.79 6.22
C LEU A 31 -8.52 11.36 7.54
N ILE A 32 -9.29 11.32 8.63
CA ILE A 32 -8.80 10.86 9.93
C ILE A 32 -8.29 9.42 9.84
N TRP A 33 -9.04 8.53 9.18
CA TRP A 33 -8.61 7.15 8.99
C TRP A 33 -7.34 7.05 8.13
N ALA A 34 -7.24 7.83 7.06
CA ALA A 34 -6.06 7.82 6.20
C ALA A 34 -4.80 8.30 6.96
N ILE A 35 -4.90 9.41 7.70
CA ILE A 35 -3.80 9.94 8.51
C ILE A 35 -3.41 8.95 9.62
N SER A 36 -4.40 8.36 10.29
CA SER A 36 -4.17 7.37 11.34
C SER A 36 -3.48 6.11 10.80
N ALA A 37 -3.82 5.69 9.58
CA ALA A 37 -3.13 4.60 8.90
C ALA A 37 -1.66 4.95 8.65
N VAL A 38 -1.39 6.11 8.06
CA VAL A 38 -0.02 6.56 7.76
C VAL A 38 0.81 6.64 9.04
N ALA A 39 0.27 7.22 10.12
CA ALA A 39 0.93 7.29 11.41
C ALA A 39 1.22 5.89 11.99
N CYS A 40 0.26 4.95 11.89
CA CYS A 40 0.42 3.57 12.35
C CYS A 40 1.49 2.80 11.55
N ILE A 41 1.58 3.04 10.24
CA ILE A 41 2.60 2.45 9.37
C ILE A 41 3.97 3.00 9.76
N TYR A 42 4.12 4.32 9.91
CA TYR A 42 5.40 4.92 10.31
C TYR A 42 5.84 4.53 11.72
N ALA A 43 4.92 4.40 12.67
CA ALA A 43 5.26 3.93 14.00
C ALA A 43 5.88 2.52 13.98
N PHE A 44 5.34 1.63 13.14
CA PHE A 44 5.91 0.30 12.93
C PHE A 44 7.22 0.35 12.17
N ASP A 45 7.32 1.19 11.13
CA ASP A 45 8.54 1.37 10.36
C ASP A 45 9.70 1.81 11.27
N VAL A 46 9.51 2.82 12.11
CA VAL A 46 10.52 3.25 13.10
C VAL A 46 10.87 2.13 14.09
N LEU A 47 9.86 1.41 14.59
CA LEU A 47 10.05 0.29 15.52
C LEU A 47 10.92 -0.82 14.94
N VAL A 48 10.81 -1.10 13.64
CA VAL A 48 11.57 -2.17 12.96
C VAL A 48 12.89 -1.64 12.38
N ALA A 49 12.90 -0.43 11.82
CA ALA A 49 14.06 0.20 11.22
C ALA A 49 15.18 0.36 12.25
N VAL A 50 14.90 0.93 13.43
CA VAL A 50 15.95 1.23 14.41
C VAL A 50 16.73 -0.04 14.83
N PRO A 51 16.09 -1.14 15.29
CA PRO A 51 16.79 -2.38 15.57
C PRO A 51 17.49 -2.98 14.34
N TYR A 52 16.85 -2.94 13.18
CA TYR A 52 17.43 -3.45 11.94
C TYR A 52 18.75 -2.74 11.59
N TRP A 53 18.76 -1.41 11.66
CA TRP A 53 19.96 -0.60 11.41
C TRP A 53 21.06 -0.83 12.44
N LEU A 54 20.71 -0.92 13.73
CA LEU A 54 21.68 -1.16 14.80
C LEU A 54 22.34 -2.54 14.70
N TRP A 55 21.57 -3.57 14.31
CA TRP A 55 22.04 -4.97 14.27
C TRP A 55 22.75 -5.31 12.97
N PHE A 56 22.14 -5.00 11.82
CA PHE A 56 22.65 -5.45 10.52
C PHE A 56 23.65 -4.47 9.91
N ARG A 57 23.62 -3.19 10.32
CA ARG A 57 24.45 -2.10 9.76
C ARG A 57 24.61 -2.24 8.25
N PRO A 58 23.52 -2.27 7.48
CA PRO A 58 23.59 -2.54 6.05
C PRO A 58 24.49 -1.49 5.37
N THR A 59 25.60 -1.94 4.77
CA THR A 59 26.58 -1.09 4.08
C THR A 59 26.29 -0.96 2.58
N GLY A 60 25.05 -1.22 2.16
CA GLY A 60 24.61 -1.17 0.76
C GLY A 60 23.60 -0.06 0.50
N GLU A 61 23.41 0.26 -0.77
CA GLU A 61 22.41 1.27 -1.15
C GLU A 61 20.99 0.82 -0.74
N VAL A 62 20.32 1.65 0.06
CA VAL A 62 18.93 1.41 0.47
C VAL A 62 18.00 1.98 -0.59
N GLY A 63 17.06 1.17 -1.07
CA GLY A 63 16.00 1.58 -2.01
C GLY A 63 16.11 0.93 -3.39
N SER A 64 14.95 0.64 -3.99
CA SER A 64 14.88 0.01 -5.31
C SER A 64 15.32 0.98 -6.42
N PRO A 65 15.86 0.47 -7.56
CA PRO A 65 16.18 1.32 -8.72
C PRO A 65 15.02 2.18 -9.20
N THR A 66 13.78 1.66 -9.09
CA THR A 66 12.56 2.39 -9.39
C THR A 66 12.37 3.59 -8.47
N ALA A 67 12.53 3.41 -7.16
CA ALA A 67 12.38 4.50 -6.19
C ALA A 67 13.40 5.62 -6.45
N LYS A 68 14.65 5.27 -6.75
CA LYS A 68 15.70 6.23 -7.09
C LYS A 68 15.37 7.03 -8.36
N THR A 69 14.90 6.35 -9.40
CA THR A 69 14.49 7.00 -10.66
C THR A 69 13.34 7.98 -10.44
N LEU A 70 12.33 7.58 -9.65
CA LEU A 70 11.19 8.42 -9.33
C LEU A 70 11.61 9.63 -8.47
N PHE A 71 12.54 9.45 -7.53
CA PHE A 71 13.07 10.57 -6.74
C PHE A 71 13.85 11.56 -7.61
N ALA A 72 14.77 11.07 -8.45
CA ALA A 72 15.52 11.92 -9.37
C ALA A 72 14.60 12.69 -10.32
N ALA A 73 13.49 12.08 -10.77
CA ALA A 73 12.49 12.78 -11.56
C ALA A 73 11.77 13.87 -10.74
N ALA A 74 11.46 13.61 -9.47
CA ALA A 74 10.78 14.57 -8.60
C ALA A 74 11.61 15.85 -8.39
N THR A 75 12.93 15.73 -8.27
CA THR A 75 13.86 16.86 -8.07
C THR A 75 14.13 17.66 -9.35
N GLN A 76 13.85 17.10 -10.54
CA GLN A 76 14.05 17.74 -11.85
C GLN A 76 12.80 18.47 -12.38
N ASN A 77 12.04 19.14 -11.51
CA ASN A 77 10.76 19.80 -11.86
C ASN A 77 9.66 18.85 -12.42
N ARG A 78 9.78 17.53 -12.23
CA ARG A 78 8.76 16.54 -12.66
C ARG A 78 7.94 15.99 -11.49
N ALA A 79 7.95 16.68 -10.34
CA ALA A 79 7.22 16.29 -9.14
C ALA A 79 5.73 16.02 -9.40
N ALA A 80 5.05 16.84 -10.21
CA ALA A 80 3.64 16.63 -10.55
C ALA A 80 3.41 15.30 -11.27
N LEU A 81 4.24 14.94 -12.26
CA LEU A 81 4.15 13.67 -12.96
C LEU A 81 4.40 12.49 -12.02
N VAL A 82 5.39 12.63 -11.14
CA VAL A 82 5.72 11.62 -10.13
C VAL A 82 4.54 11.39 -9.19
N LEU A 83 3.93 12.45 -8.66
CA LEU A 83 2.74 12.33 -7.79
C LEU A 83 1.56 11.66 -8.51
N VAL A 84 1.35 11.95 -9.79
CA VAL A 84 0.30 11.29 -10.59
C VAL A 84 0.60 9.79 -10.74
N VAL A 85 1.83 9.42 -11.08
CA VAL A 85 2.22 8.00 -11.21
C VAL A 85 2.10 7.27 -9.86
N THR A 86 2.52 7.90 -8.76
CA THR A 86 2.37 7.34 -7.40
C THR A 86 0.90 7.16 -7.04
N ALA A 87 0.02 8.11 -7.38
CA ALA A 87 -1.41 8.00 -7.13
C ALA A 87 -2.06 6.88 -7.93
N ILE A 88 -1.70 6.74 -9.21
CA ILE A 88 -2.18 5.66 -10.08
C ILE A 88 -1.71 4.30 -9.56
N GLY A 89 -0.43 4.18 -9.17
CA GLY A 89 0.13 2.95 -8.59
C GLY A 89 -0.61 2.53 -7.32
N ALA A 90 -0.77 3.46 -6.37
CA ALA A 90 -1.51 3.21 -5.13
C ALA A 90 -2.97 2.78 -5.43
N ALA A 91 -3.64 3.45 -6.37
CA ALA A 91 -5.00 3.10 -6.76
C ALA A 91 -5.10 1.69 -7.37
N ALA A 92 -4.16 1.33 -8.26
CA ALA A 92 -4.12 0.03 -8.91
C ALA A 92 -3.87 -1.10 -7.89
N GLU A 93 -2.93 -0.90 -6.97
CA GLU A 93 -2.63 -1.87 -5.93
C GLU A 93 -3.81 -2.04 -4.96
N GLU A 94 -4.40 -0.96 -4.45
CA GLU A 94 -5.56 -1.08 -3.56
C GLU A 94 -6.76 -1.71 -4.25
N LEU A 95 -7.00 -1.42 -5.54
CA LEU A 95 -8.04 -2.08 -6.31
C LEU A 95 -7.80 -3.60 -6.39
N LEU A 96 -6.56 -4.02 -6.69
CA LEU A 96 -6.19 -5.42 -6.80
C LEU A 96 -6.27 -6.13 -5.44
N PHE A 97 -5.60 -5.59 -4.42
CA PHE A 97 -5.44 -6.27 -3.14
C PHE A 97 -6.67 -6.14 -2.25
N ARG A 98 -7.30 -4.97 -2.16
CA ARG A 98 -8.45 -4.72 -1.27
C ARG A 98 -9.77 -4.91 -2.02
N GLY A 99 -9.87 -4.34 -3.22
CA GLY A 99 -11.06 -4.43 -4.06
C GLY A 99 -11.37 -5.85 -4.56
N LEU A 100 -10.34 -6.59 -5.00
CA LEU A 100 -10.51 -7.92 -5.59
C LEU A 100 -10.09 -9.05 -4.66
N LEU A 101 -8.80 -9.13 -4.31
CA LEU A 101 -8.24 -10.26 -3.58
C LEU A 101 -8.84 -10.42 -2.18
N LEU A 102 -8.82 -9.37 -1.35
CA LEU A 102 -9.35 -9.43 0.01
C LEU A 102 -10.84 -9.78 0.02
N ARG A 103 -11.63 -9.24 -0.90
CA ARG A 103 -13.05 -9.61 -1.03
C ARG A 103 -13.23 -11.07 -1.38
N TYR A 104 -12.50 -11.55 -2.39
CA TYR A 104 -12.53 -12.97 -2.76
C TYR A 104 -12.17 -13.87 -1.58
N LEU A 105 -11.10 -13.56 -0.85
CA LEU A 105 -10.66 -14.32 0.32
C LEU A 105 -11.67 -14.25 1.47
N THR A 106 -12.36 -13.11 1.63
CA THR A 106 -13.41 -12.95 2.65
C THR A 106 -14.59 -13.89 2.37
N ASP A 107 -15.01 -13.97 1.11
CA ASP A 107 -16.09 -14.87 0.70
C ASP A 107 -15.68 -16.34 0.77
N LEU A 108 -14.42 -16.64 0.40
CA LEU A 108 -13.86 -18.00 0.41
C LEU A 108 -13.67 -18.54 1.83
N PHE A 109 -13.04 -17.77 2.72
CA PHE A 109 -12.70 -18.24 4.06
C PHE A 109 -13.83 -18.05 5.05
N ARG A 110 -14.78 -17.14 4.80
CA ARG A 110 -15.79 -16.69 5.77
C ARG A 110 -15.19 -16.25 7.11
N ALA A 111 -13.92 -15.86 7.09
CA ALA A 111 -13.13 -15.48 8.25
C ALA A 111 -12.37 -14.17 7.93
N PRO A 112 -12.96 -12.99 8.23
CA PRO A 112 -12.41 -11.71 7.79
C PRO A 112 -10.97 -11.45 8.22
N LYS A 113 -10.61 -11.87 9.45
CA LYS A 113 -9.23 -11.74 9.95
C LYS A 113 -8.24 -12.55 9.13
N LEU A 114 -8.58 -13.80 8.81
CA LEU A 114 -7.74 -14.66 7.98
C LEU A 114 -7.62 -14.11 6.57
N ALA A 115 -8.70 -13.61 5.98
CA ALA A 115 -8.68 -12.97 4.66
C ALA A 115 -7.75 -11.74 4.62
N ILE A 116 -7.79 -10.89 5.65
CA ILE A 116 -6.89 -9.74 5.79
C ILE A 116 -5.43 -10.21 5.86
N LEU A 117 -5.12 -11.15 6.75
CA LEU A 117 -3.76 -11.65 6.93
C LEU A 117 -3.21 -12.29 5.65
N THR A 118 -4.01 -13.10 4.96
CA THR A 118 -3.60 -13.74 3.71
C THR A 118 -3.42 -12.72 2.58
N SER A 119 -4.33 -11.75 2.43
CA SER A 119 -4.18 -10.67 1.45
C SER A 119 -2.93 -9.83 1.72
N ALA A 120 -2.67 -9.49 2.99
CA ALA A 120 -1.48 -8.76 3.41
C ALA A 120 -0.19 -9.55 3.18
N ALA A 121 -0.20 -10.87 3.42
CA ALA A 121 0.93 -11.74 3.14
C ALA A 121 1.27 -11.75 1.65
N VAL A 122 0.28 -11.91 0.78
CA VAL A 122 0.49 -11.85 -0.69
C VAL A 122 1.01 -10.48 -1.11
N PHE A 123 0.49 -9.39 -0.52
CA PHE A 123 0.99 -8.04 -0.76
C PHE A 123 2.46 -7.87 -0.35
N GLY A 124 2.85 -8.31 0.85
CA GLY A 124 4.24 -8.29 1.30
C GLY A 124 5.17 -9.13 0.43
N LEU A 125 4.74 -10.33 0.03
CA LEU A 125 5.50 -11.19 -0.88
C LEU A 125 5.74 -10.55 -2.24
N ALA A 126 4.75 -9.84 -2.79
CA ALA A 126 4.90 -9.10 -4.05
C ALA A 126 5.98 -8.00 -3.97
N HIS A 127 6.33 -7.55 -2.76
CA HIS A 127 7.33 -6.52 -2.51
C HIS A 127 8.73 -7.06 -2.19
N LEU A 128 8.95 -8.39 -2.20
CA LEU A 128 10.27 -8.99 -1.96
C LEU A 128 11.35 -8.51 -2.94
N GLY A 129 10.97 -8.15 -4.17
CA GLY A 129 11.88 -7.57 -5.16
C GLY A 129 12.49 -6.22 -4.74
N ALA A 130 11.87 -5.53 -3.77
CA ALA A 130 12.40 -4.31 -3.17
C ALA A 130 13.23 -4.58 -1.90
N GLY A 131 13.43 -5.84 -1.52
CA GLY A 131 14.18 -6.27 -0.33
C GLY A 131 13.29 -6.68 0.85
N TYR A 132 13.85 -7.47 1.76
CA TYR A 132 13.11 -8.06 2.90
C TYR A 132 12.52 -7.01 3.84
N PHE A 133 13.23 -5.90 4.07
CA PHE A 133 12.73 -4.82 4.91
C PHE A 133 11.46 -4.20 4.31
N ASN A 134 11.49 -3.85 3.02
CA ASN A 134 10.33 -3.31 2.31
C ASN A 134 9.17 -4.30 2.25
N ALA A 135 9.44 -5.60 2.08
CA ALA A 135 8.41 -6.63 2.13
C ALA A 135 7.72 -6.73 3.49
N LEU A 136 8.46 -6.54 4.58
CA LEU A 136 7.92 -6.54 5.95
C LEU A 136 7.07 -5.29 6.22
N ILE A 137 7.51 -4.11 5.77
CA ILE A 137 6.71 -2.88 5.85
C ILE A 137 5.43 -3.02 5.00
N ALA A 138 5.56 -3.56 3.79
CA ALA A 138 4.43 -3.85 2.91
C ALA A 138 3.45 -4.82 3.56
N LEU A 139 3.92 -5.91 4.19
CA LEU A 139 3.06 -6.83 4.95
C LEU A 139 2.24 -6.09 6.02
N TRP A 140 2.91 -5.26 6.84
CA TRP A 140 2.24 -4.50 7.90
C TRP A 140 1.21 -3.50 7.34
N MET A 141 1.59 -2.75 6.32
CA MET A 141 0.69 -1.87 5.58
C MET A 141 -0.50 -2.63 4.97
N GLY A 142 -0.23 -3.83 4.45
CA GLY A 142 -1.18 -4.88 4.10
C GLY A 142 -2.30 -5.02 5.12
N ILE A 143 -1.90 -5.32 6.35
CA ILE A 143 -2.78 -5.55 7.50
C ILE A 143 -3.58 -4.29 7.86
N VAL A 144 -2.91 -3.15 8.01
CA VAL A 144 -3.54 -1.88 8.42
C VAL A 144 -4.61 -1.44 7.44
N LEU A 145 -4.25 -1.35 6.15
CA LEU A 145 -5.19 -0.92 5.11
C LEU A 145 -6.29 -1.97 4.87
N GLY A 146 -5.96 -3.26 4.95
CA GLY A 146 -6.94 -4.35 4.87
C GLY A 146 -7.99 -4.27 5.98
N ALA A 147 -7.57 -3.97 7.21
CA ALA A 147 -8.47 -3.79 8.35
C ALA A 147 -9.38 -2.54 8.20
N ILE A 148 -8.83 -1.43 7.73
CA ILE A 148 -9.62 -0.22 7.44
C ILE A 148 -10.64 -0.50 6.34
N TYR A 149 -10.20 -1.12 5.24
CA TYR A 149 -11.08 -1.46 4.13
C TYR A 149 -12.22 -2.38 4.55
N ALA A 150 -11.92 -3.45 5.30
CA ALA A 150 -12.93 -4.39 5.78
C ALA A 150 -13.97 -3.74 6.71
N ARG A 151 -13.57 -2.72 7.48
CA ARG A 151 -14.47 -2.01 8.40
C ARG A 151 -15.27 -0.89 7.73
N ARG A 152 -14.65 -0.10 6.84
CA ARG A 152 -15.23 1.14 6.28
C ARG A 152 -15.79 0.96 4.87
N GLY A 153 -15.30 -0.03 4.13
CA GLY A 153 -15.82 -0.50 2.84
C GLY A 153 -15.41 0.32 1.60
N GLY A 154 -14.73 1.46 1.77
CA GLY A 154 -14.36 2.36 0.66
C GLY A 154 -12.89 2.28 0.28
N LEU A 155 -12.61 2.20 -1.03
CA LEU A 155 -11.26 2.23 -1.58
C LEU A 155 -10.59 3.61 -1.42
N LEU A 156 -11.35 4.70 -1.50
CA LEU A 156 -10.76 6.05 -1.48
C LEU A 156 -9.89 6.31 -0.25
N THR A 157 -10.33 5.85 0.92
CA THR A 157 -9.59 6.02 2.18
C THR A 157 -8.25 5.27 2.16
N VAL A 158 -8.24 4.03 1.68
CA VAL A 158 -7.01 3.22 1.64
C VAL A 158 -6.08 3.65 0.51
N VAL A 159 -6.62 4.08 -0.63
CA VAL A 159 -5.85 4.69 -1.72
C VAL A 159 -5.18 5.97 -1.26
N ALA A 160 -5.91 6.85 -0.57
CA ALA A 160 -5.36 8.09 -0.04
C ALA A 160 -4.25 7.81 0.98
N ALA A 161 -4.47 6.88 1.92
CA ALA A 161 -3.46 6.50 2.90
C ALA A 161 -2.20 5.93 2.24
N HIS A 162 -2.37 5.03 1.26
CA HIS A 162 -1.26 4.42 0.53
C HIS A 162 -0.50 5.46 -0.29
N PHE A 163 -1.20 6.27 -1.07
CA PHE A 163 -0.61 7.38 -1.82
C PHE A 163 0.19 8.31 -0.92
N LEU A 164 -0.37 8.74 0.21
CA LEU A 164 0.30 9.63 1.15
C LEU A 164 1.59 9.02 1.68
N PHE A 165 1.56 7.74 2.09
CA PHE A 165 2.75 7.02 2.56
C PHE A 165 3.83 6.92 1.47
N ASN A 166 3.46 6.57 0.24
CA ASN A 166 4.43 6.45 -0.85
C ASN A 166 4.99 7.82 -1.27
N ALA A 167 4.14 8.84 -1.36
CA ALA A 167 4.56 10.19 -1.71
C ALA A 167 5.48 10.79 -0.65
N SER A 168 5.19 10.62 0.65
CA SER A 168 6.07 11.10 1.72
C SER A 168 7.40 10.37 1.73
N ASN A 169 7.42 9.04 1.55
CA ASN A 169 8.68 8.32 1.45
C ASN A 169 9.52 8.76 0.25
N LEU A 170 8.89 8.98 -0.90
CA LEU A 170 9.58 9.42 -2.10
C LEU A 170 10.19 10.81 -1.96
N LEU A 171 9.50 11.73 -1.28
CA LEU A 171 9.96 13.11 -1.12
C LEU A 171 10.93 13.30 0.05
N LEU A 172 10.76 12.56 1.15
CA LEU A 172 11.49 12.78 2.40
C LEU A 172 12.72 11.88 2.55
N VAL A 173 12.63 10.60 2.20
CA VAL A 173 13.72 9.64 2.49
C VAL A 173 15.00 9.98 1.73
N PRO A 174 14.97 10.26 0.42
CA PRO A 174 16.21 10.57 -0.29
C PRO A 174 16.73 11.98 0.04
N ALA A 175 15.87 12.92 0.45
CA ALA A 175 16.30 14.23 0.95
C ALA A 175 17.14 14.13 2.23
N ILE A 176 16.87 13.12 3.07
CA ILE A 176 17.67 12.83 4.28
C ILE A 176 19.02 12.19 3.91
N TRP A 177 19.07 11.37 2.85
CA TRP A 177 20.28 10.64 2.44
C TRP A 177 21.23 11.43 1.53
N HIS A 178 20.75 12.53 0.94
CA HIS A 178 21.54 13.46 0.11
C HIS A 178 21.84 14.80 0.81
N ALA A 179 21.58 14.90 2.12
CA ALA A 179 21.91 16.08 2.91
C ALA A 179 23.39 16.13 3.38
N GLU A 180 24.23 15.25 2.84
CA GLU A 180 25.69 15.21 3.00
C GLU A 180 26.36 15.49 1.65
#